data_AF-A0AA51EDN2-F1
#
_entry.id   AF-A0AA51EDN2-F1
#
_cell.length_a   1.000
_cell.length_b   1.000
_cell.length_c   1.000
_cell.angle_alpha   90.00
_cell.angle_beta   90.00
_cell.angle_gamma   90.00
#
_symmetry.space_group_name_H-M   'P 1'
#
loop_
_entity.id
_entity.type
_entity.pdbx_description
1 polymer ?
#
loop_
_entity_poly.entity_id
_entity_poly.type
_entity_poly.pdbx_seq_one_letter_code
_entity_poly.pdbx_strand_id
1 'polypeptide(L)' 'RYNPKNSGADDVGFVDVASGSEEELKHAVATVGPVSVAIDAGQESFQLYSSGVYYEQECSPSNLD' A
#
# COMPACT_ATOMS: atom_id res chain seq x y z
N ARG A 1 3.18 20.50 22.25
CA ARG A 1 2.66 21.63 21.42
C ARG A 1 3.39 21.57 20.08
N TYR A 2 2.68 21.60 18.95
CA TYR A 2 3.29 21.56 17.61
C TYR A 2 4.15 22.80 17.33
N ASN A 3 5.29 22.64 16.65
CA ASN A 3 6.17 23.73 16.19
C ASN A 3 6.34 23.64 14.66
N PRO A 4 5.75 24.56 13.87
CA PRO A 4 5.79 24.49 12.42
C PRO A 4 7.20 24.62 11.84
N LYS A 5 8.16 25.17 12.59
CA LYS A 5 9.57 25.24 12.16
C LYS A 5 10.25 23.87 12.05
N ASN A 6 9.67 22.84 12.65
CA ASN A 6 10.16 21.47 12.61
C ASN A 6 9.37 20.60 11.59
N SER A 7 8.57 21.21 10.69
CA SER A 7 7.89 20.46 9.64
C SER A 7 8.90 19.93 8.62
N GLY A 8 8.83 18.64 8.29
CA GLY A 8 9.72 18.00 7.32
C GLY A 8 9.15 17.93 5.89
N ALA A 9 7.85 18.17 5.75
CA ALA A 9 7.14 18.16 4.47
C ALA A 9 5.81 18.91 4.61
N ASP A 10 5.24 19.30 3.47
CA ASP A 10 3.87 19.78 3.33
C ASP A 10 3.09 18.75 2.51
N ASP A 11 1.85 18.47 2.91
CA ASP A 11 0.92 17.64 2.16
C ASP A 11 -0.12 18.55 1.48
N VAL A 12 -0.16 18.49 0.15
CA VAL A 12 -1.08 19.29 -0.68
C VAL A 12 -2.29 18.49 -1.16
N GLY A 13 -2.37 17.20 -0.82
CA GLY A 13 -3.47 16.30 -1.18
C GLY A 13 -3.01 14.95 -1.71
N PHE A 14 -4.00 14.11 -2.02
CA PHE A 14 -3.80 12.75 -2.54
C PHE A 14 -4.73 12.48 -3.73
N VAL A 15 -4.43 11.40 -4.45
CA VAL A 15 -5.29 10.84 -5.49
C VAL A 15 -5.43 9.35 -5.26
N ASP A 16 -6.62 8.82 -5.55
CA ASP A 16 -6.89 7.39 -5.45
C ASP A 16 -6.69 6.71 -6.80
N VAL A 17 -6.12 5.50 -6.77
CA VAL A 17 -6.13 4.57 -7.89
C VAL A 17 -7.49 3.85 -7.91
N ALA A 18 -8.03 3.53 -9.09
CA ALA A 18 -9.27 2.77 -9.18
C ALA A 18 -9.15 1.43 -8.42
N SER A 19 -10.08 1.18 -7.50
CA SER A 19 -10.07 -0.03 -6.67
C SER A 19 -10.09 -1.30 -7.55
N GLY A 20 -9.16 -2.22 -7.26
CA GLY A 20 -9.01 -3.49 -7.99
C GLY A 20 -8.32 -3.39 -9.35
N SER A 21 -7.87 -2.20 -9.79
CA SER A 21 -7.17 -2.04 -11.06
C SER A 21 -5.65 -2.16 -10.92
N GLU A 22 -5.11 -3.36 -11.10
CA GLU A 22 -3.66 -3.60 -11.07
C GLU A 22 -2.91 -2.88 -12.21
N GLU A 23 -3.54 -2.66 -13.36
CA GLU A 23 -2.93 -1.93 -14.48
C GLU A 23 -2.75 -0.44 -14.17
N GLU A 24 -3.74 0.20 -13.52
CA GLU A 24 -3.60 1.59 -13.08
C GLU A 24 -2.59 1.70 -11.94
N LEU A 25 -2.59 0.76 -11.00
CA LEU A 25 -1.60 0.73 -9.91
C LEU A 25 -0.18 0.60 -10.47
N LYS A 26 0.04 -0.30 -11.42
CA LYS A 26 1.33 -0.46 -12.13
C LYS A 26 1.74 0.83 -12.83
N HIS A 27 0.82 1.51 -13.51
CA HIS A 27 1.11 2.79 -14.15
C HIS A 27 1.47 3.87 -13.13
N ALA A 28 0.74 3.97 -12.01
CA ALA A 28 1.00 4.93 -10.95
C ALA A 28 2.38 4.70 -10.31
N VAL A 29 2.73 3.45 -10.01
CA VAL A 29 4.05 3.09 -9.49
C VAL A 29 5.17 3.49 -10.46
N ALA A 30 4.97 3.29 -11.75
CA ALA A 30 5.96 3.60 -12.78
C ALA A 30 6.15 5.11 -13.03
N THR A 31 5.09 5.91 -12.87
CA THR A 31 5.07 7.31 -13.32
C THR A 31 5.05 8.34 -12.19
N VAL A 32 4.51 7.99 -11.02
CA VAL A 32 4.41 8.88 -9.85
C VAL A 32 5.45 8.51 -8.80
N GLY A 33 5.59 7.21 -8.49
CA GLY A 33 6.52 6.71 -7.48
C GLY A 33 5.86 5.74 -6.50
N PRO A 34 6.39 5.58 -5.27
CA PRO A 34 5.78 4.72 -4.26
C PRO A 34 4.30 5.06 -4.00
N VAL A 35 3.45 4.04 -3.94
CA VAL A 35 2.00 4.16 -3.71
C VAL A 35 1.64 3.42 -2.42
N SER A 36 0.90 4.08 -1.54
CA SER A 36 0.35 3.44 -0.34
C SER A 36 -0.75 2.44 -0.74
N VAL A 37 -0.72 1.23 -0.19
CA VAL A 37 -1.70 0.17 -0.45
C VAL A 37 -2.06 -0.52 0.87
N ALA A 38 -3.25 -1.12 0.92
CA ALA A 38 -3.71 -1.98 2.00
C ALA A 38 -3.74 -3.44 1.50
N ILE A 39 -3.39 -4.39 2.37
CA ILE A 39 -3.36 -5.84 2.06
C ILE A 39 -3.98 -6.65 3.20
N ASP A 40 -4.43 -7.87 2.93
CA ASP A 40 -4.73 -8.83 4.00
C ASP A 40 -3.41 -9.44 4.52
N ALA A 41 -2.97 -8.95 5.68
CA ALA A 41 -1.78 -9.43 6.38
C ALA A 41 -2.11 -10.37 7.56
N GLY A 42 -3.37 -10.82 7.69
CA GLY A 42 -3.84 -11.58 8.86
C GLY A 42 -3.27 -13.01 8.94
N GLN A 43 -2.82 -13.55 7.81
CA GLN A 43 -2.42 -14.95 7.69
C GLN A 43 -1.02 -15.21 8.28
N GLU A 44 -0.85 -16.32 9.01
CA GLU A 44 0.45 -16.73 9.57
C GLU A 44 1.50 -16.94 8.47
N SER A 45 1.06 -17.38 7.29
CA SER A 45 1.91 -17.54 6.10
C SER A 45 2.55 -16.22 5.66
N PHE A 46 1.88 -15.07 5.85
CA PHE A 46 2.44 -13.74 5.59
C PHE A 46 3.39 -13.31 6.71
N GLN A 47 3.00 -13.51 7.97
CA GLN A 47 3.81 -13.13 9.14
C GLN A 47 5.19 -13.80 9.15
N LEU A 48 5.26 -15.04 8.66
CA LEU A 48 6.49 -15.85 8.59
C LEU A 48 7.11 -15.89 7.17
N TYR A 49 6.60 -15.09 6.23
CA TYR A 49 7.14 -15.03 4.87
C TYR A 49 8.59 -14.54 4.88
N SER A 50 9.44 -15.16 4.04
CA SER A 50 10.89 -14.88 4.03
C SER A 50 11.49 -14.67 2.66
N SER A 51 10.99 -15.34 1.61
CA SER A 51 11.53 -15.22 0.24
C SER A 51 10.58 -15.82 -0.80
N GLY A 52 10.77 -15.44 -2.07
CA GLY A 52 9.98 -15.93 -3.20
C GLY A 52 9.00 -14.88 -3.73
N VAL A 53 7.85 -15.34 -4.20
CA VAL A 53 6.68 -14.51 -4.52
C VAL A 53 5.54 -15.05 -3.68
N TYR A 54 4.99 -14.22 -2.81
CA TYR A 54 3.93 -14.63 -1.88
C TYR A 54 2.59 -14.80 -2.60
N TYR A 55 1.89 -15.89 -2.29
CA TYR A 55 0.52 -16.16 -2.74
C TYR A 55 -0.19 -16.99 -1.67
N GLU A 56 -1.39 -16.56 -1.29
CA GLU A 56 -2.22 -17.20 -0.27
C GLU A 56 -3.67 -17.28 -0.77
N GLN A 57 -4.25 -18.48 -0.68
CA GLN A 57 -5.60 -18.75 -1.20
C GLN A 57 -6.68 -18.14 -0.32
N GLU A 58 -6.43 -18.02 0.98
CA GLU A 58 -7.34 -17.43 1.96
C GLU A 58 -7.16 -15.90 2.11
N CYS A 59 -6.35 -15.28 1.24
CA CYS A 59 -6.15 -13.84 1.21
C CYS A 59 -7.44 -13.12 0.78
N SER A 60 -7.97 -12.25 1.65
CA SER A 60 -9.21 -11.54 1.41
C SER A 60 -9.01 -10.25 0.61
N PRO A 61 -9.77 -10.01 -0.48
CA PRO A 61 -9.71 -8.75 -1.21
C PRO A 61 -10.40 -7.59 -0.47
N SER A 62 -11.08 -7.85 0.65
CA SER A 62 -11.90 -6.86 1.36
C SER A 62 -11.53 -6.67 2.83
N ASN A 63 -10.86 -7.64 3.46
CA ASN A 63 -10.41 -7.52 4.85
C ASN A 63 -8.94 -7.08 4.85
N LEU A 64 -8.72 -5.80 4.56
CA LEU A 64 -7.40 -5.21 4.41
C LEU A 64 -7.00 -4.44 5.66
N ASP A 65 -5.71 -4.43 5.97
CA ASP A 65 -5.04 -3.57 6.95
C ASP A 65 -4.26 -2.45 6.24
#